data_AF-A0A7V9QEF2-F1
#
_entry.id   AF-A0A7V9QEF2-F1
#
_cell.length_a   1.000
_cell.length_b   1.000
_cell.length_c   1.000
_cell.angle_alpha   90.00
_cell.angle_beta   90.00
_cell.angle_gamma   90.00
#
_symmetry.space_group_name_H-M   'P 1'
#
loop_
_entity.id
_entity.type
_entity.pdbx_description
1 polymer ?
#
loop_
_entity_poly.entity_id
_entity_poly.type
_entity_poly.pdbx_seq_one_letter_code
_entity_poly.pdbx_strand_id
1 'polypeptide(L)'
;MKLLADEVHVWQSDLVVSPDRLERLSGTLSSEELSRARRIAPTAGRERFIAARGLLRELLGGYLDTPPGRVVLQYEERGKPRLRDPAPLHFNVSHVEERALLAFTTLGPIGVDLERLRTLSNVERIARRAFATDDLQSWL
;
A
#
# COMPACT_ATOMS: atom_id res chain seq x y z
N MET A 1 6.45 -8.29 -15.53
CA MET A 1 7.47 -8.24 -14.46
C MET A 1 7.68 -9.66 -13.98
N LYS A 2 8.91 -10.11 -13.75
CA LYS A 2 9.20 -11.49 -13.32
C LYS A 2 9.69 -11.44 -11.87
N LEU A 3 9.09 -12.25 -11.00
CA LEU A 3 9.50 -12.46 -9.61
C LEU A 3 9.92 -13.93 -9.49
N LEU A 4 11.14 -14.20 -9.02
CA LEU A 4 11.62 -15.55 -8.75
C LEU A 4 11.06 -16.06 -7.41
N ALA A 5 11.13 -17.38 -7.20
CA ALA A 5 10.44 -18.04 -6.10
C ALA A 5 10.90 -17.57 -4.70
N ASP A 6 12.14 -17.11 -4.59
CA ASP A 6 12.82 -16.66 -3.36
C ASP A 6 12.96 -15.14 -3.27
N GLU A 7 12.31 -14.38 -4.17
CA GLU A 7 12.43 -12.94 -4.21
C GLU A 7 11.32 -12.21 -3.45
N VAL A 8 11.71 -11.04 -2.96
CA VAL A 8 10.80 -9.99 -2.50
C VAL A 8 11.13 -8.74 -3.30
N HIS A 9 10.15 -8.24 -4.04
CA HIS A 9 10.28 -6.96 -4.73
C HIS A 9 9.67 -5.86 -3.87
N VAL A 10 10.41 -4.76 -3.68
CA VAL A 10 9.93 -3.58 -2.96
C VAL A 10 10.01 -2.37 -3.89
N TRP A 11 8.88 -1.70 -4.06
CA TRP A 11 8.72 -0.51 -4.89
C TRP A 11 8.45 0.70 -4.02
N GLN A 12 9.25 1.75 -4.19
CA GLN A 12 8.98 3.06 -3.63
C GLN A 12 8.43 3.98 -4.72
N SER A 13 7.43 4.79 -4.39
CA SER A 13 6.84 5.73 -5.35
C SER A 13 6.32 6.99 -4.66
N ASP A 14 6.36 8.10 -5.39
CA ASP A 14 5.67 9.33 -5.01
C ASP A 14 4.18 9.25 -5.40
N LEU A 15 3.33 9.77 -4.52
CA LEU A 15 1.87 9.83 -4.68
C LEU A 15 1.39 11.20 -5.17
N VAL A 16 2.30 12.18 -5.26
CA VAL A 16 2.06 13.44 -5.96
C VAL A 16 2.50 13.24 -7.40
N VAL A 17 1.53 13.06 -8.29
CA VAL A 17 1.75 12.79 -9.71
C VAL A 17 1.11 13.89 -10.56
N SER A 18 1.51 14.00 -11.83
CA SER A 18 0.88 14.97 -12.74
C SER A 18 -0.62 14.65 -12.94
N PRO A 19 -1.45 15.66 -13.28
CA PRO A 19 -2.88 15.44 -13.54
C PRO A 19 -3.15 14.33 -14.56
N ASP A 20 -2.42 14.32 -15.68
CA ASP A 20 -2.57 13.28 -16.71
C ASP A 20 -2.24 11.88 -16.19
N ARG A 21 -1.24 11.77 -15.30
CA ARG A 21 -0.89 10.49 -14.68
C ARG A 21 -1.96 10.08 -13.69
N LEU A 22 -2.48 11.01 -12.89
CA LEU A 22 -3.57 10.75 -11.96
C LEU A 22 -4.83 10.28 -12.69
N GLU A 23 -5.16 10.88 -13.83
CA GLU A 23 -6.29 10.48 -14.66
C GLU A 23 -6.10 9.05 -15.21
N ARG A 24 -4.92 8.74 -15.76
CA ARG A 24 -4.60 7.37 -16.20
C ARG A 24 -4.72 6.35 -15.07
N LEU A 25 -4.18 6.67 -13.89
CA LEU A 25 -4.26 5.81 -12.70
C LEU A 25 -5.71 5.63 -12.27
N SER A 26 -6.49 6.72 -12.20
CA SER A 26 -7.93 6.70 -11.91
C SER A 26 -8.71 5.83 -12.87
N GLY A 27 -8.34 5.81 -14.16
CA GLY A 27 -8.95 4.95 -15.18
C GLY A 27 -8.76 3.45 -14.95
N THR A 28 -7.86 3.05 -14.05
CA THR A 28 -7.64 1.63 -13.69
C THR A 28 -8.47 1.18 -12.49
N LEU A 29 -9.03 2.09 -11.69
CA LEU A 29 -9.73 1.75 -10.46
C LEU A 29 -11.10 1.12 -10.74
N SER A 30 -11.52 0.20 -9.87
CA SER A 30 -12.89 -0.33 -9.87
C SER A 30 -13.89 0.74 -9.43
N SER A 31 -15.17 0.49 -9.71
CA SER A 31 -16.27 1.33 -9.23
C SER A 31 -16.29 1.47 -7.70
N GLU A 32 -15.95 0.41 -6.97
CA GLU A 32 -15.84 0.41 -5.51
C GLU A 32 -14.68 1.28 -5.01
N GLU A 33 -13.52 1.21 -5.67
CA GLU A 33 -12.36 2.03 -5.36
C GLU A 33 -12.63 3.51 -5.65
N LEU A 34 -13.24 3.82 -6.79
CA LEU A 34 -13.68 5.18 -7.13
C LEU A 34 -14.72 5.70 -6.13
N SER A 35 -15.65 4.86 -5.69
CA SER A 35 -16.62 5.20 -4.65
C SER A 35 -15.95 5.49 -3.30
N ARG A 36 -14.93 4.73 -2.91
CA ARG A 36 -14.11 5.03 -1.73
C ARG A 36 -13.35 6.34 -1.88
N ALA A 37 -12.73 6.59 -3.03
CA ALA A 37 -12.02 7.84 -3.30
C ALA A 37 -12.96 9.06 -3.15
N ARG A 38 -14.18 8.99 -3.68
CA ARG A 38 -15.18 10.08 -3.58
C ARG A 38 -15.59 10.40 -2.14
N ARG A 39 -15.54 9.42 -1.23
CA ARG A 39 -15.85 9.60 0.20
C ARG A 39 -14.73 10.32 0.97
N ILE A 40 -13.50 10.33 0.45
CA ILE A 40 -12.41 11.12 1.02
C ILE A 40 -12.66 12.59 0.67
N ALA A 41 -12.42 13.51 1.61
CA ALA A 41 -12.56 14.95 1.36
C ALA A 41 -11.75 15.38 0.11
N PRO A 42 -12.25 16.31 -0.72
CA PRO A 42 -11.60 16.78 -1.94
C PRO A 42 -10.33 17.59 -1.62
N THR A 43 -9.30 16.87 -1.20
CA THR A 43 -8.01 17.37 -0.73
C THR A 43 -6.92 16.50 -1.37
N ALA A 44 -5.64 16.84 -1.15
CA ALA A 44 -4.51 16.02 -1.59
C ALA A 44 -4.61 14.55 -1.13
N GLY A 45 -5.31 14.27 -0.01
CA GLY A 45 -5.56 12.90 0.45
C GLY A 45 -6.36 12.04 -0.54
N ARG A 46 -7.33 12.62 -1.26
CA ARG A 46 -8.12 11.90 -2.27
C ARG A 46 -7.25 11.51 -3.46
N GLU A 47 -6.45 12.46 -3.96
CA GLU A 47 -5.56 12.24 -5.09
C GLU A 47 -4.49 11.20 -4.76
N ARG A 48 -3.88 11.30 -3.57
CA ARG A 48 -2.90 10.31 -3.07
C ARG A 48 -3.51 8.92 -2.94
N PHE A 49 -4.77 8.81 -2.50
CA PHE A 49 -5.48 7.52 -2.48
C PHE A 49 -5.64 6.93 -3.88
N ILE A 50 -6.06 7.74 -4.85
CA ILE A 50 -6.21 7.33 -6.26
C ILE A 50 -4.84 6.89 -6.81
N ALA A 51 -3.80 7.69 -6.59
CA ALA A 51 -2.44 7.38 -7.03
C ALA A 51 -1.95 6.06 -6.43
N ALA A 52 -2.09 5.87 -5.12
CA ALA A 52 -1.65 4.65 -4.44
C ALA A 52 -2.38 3.39 -4.94
N ARG A 53 -3.70 3.48 -5.16
CA ARG A 53 -4.49 2.35 -5.68
C ARG A 53 -4.21 2.07 -7.15
N GLY A 54 -4.06 3.10 -7.97
CA GLY A 54 -3.70 2.94 -9.38
C GLY A 54 -2.30 2.32 -9.54
N LEU A 55 -1.31 2.79 -8.78
CA LEU A 55 0.04 2.23 -8.80
C LEU A 55 0.07 0.77 -8.36
N LEU A 56 -0.70 0.41 -7.31
CA LEU A 56 -0.86 -0.98 -6.91
C LEU A 56 -1.41 -1.83 -8.07
N ARG A 57 -2.46 -1.36 -8.75
CA ARG A 57 -3.06 -2.07 -9.89
C ARG A 57 -2.10 -2.20 -11.08
N GLU A 58 -1.33 -1.16 -11.38
CA GLU A 58 -0.32 -1.20 -12.44
C GLU A 58 0.75 -2.26 -12.14
N LEU A 59 1.29 -2.27 -10.92
CA LEU A 59 2.30 -3.23 -10.50
C LEU A 59 1.74 -4.66 -10.49
N LEU A 60 0.56 -4.86 -9.90
CA LEU A 60 -0.12 -6.16 -9.92
C LEU A 60 -0.39 -6.63 -11.35
N GLY A 61 -0.82 -5.74 -12.24
CA GLY A 61 -1.02 -6.07 -13.64
C GLY A 61 0.27 -6.54 -14.31
N GLY A 62 1.40 -5.92 -13.98
CA GLY A 62 2.72 -6.32 -14.43
C GLY A 62 3.18 -7.69 -13.91
N TYR A 63 2.85 -8.06 -12.67
CA TYR A 63 3.18 -9.39 -12.11
C TYR A 63 2.24 -10.50 -12.60
N LEU A 64 0.96 -10.17 -12.82
CA LEU A 64 -0.09 -11.13 -13.17
C LEU A 64 -0.34 -11.23 -14.68
N ASP A 65 0.45 -10.52 -15.49
CA ASP A 65 0.26 -10.37 -16.93
C ASP A 65 -1.20 -10.02 -17.31
N THR A 66 -1.78 -9.07 -16.57
CA THR A 66 -3.19 -8.72 -16.65
C THR A 66 -3.32 -7.19 -16.76
N PRO A 67 -4.18 -6.64 -17.63
CA PRO A 67 -4.39 -5.19 -17.66
C PRO A 67 -4.76 -4.64 -16.27
N PRO A 68 -4.20 -3.50 -15.81
CA PRO A 68 -4.38 -3.01 -14.44
C PRO A 68 -5.84 -2.90 -13.99
N GLY A 69 -6.73 -2.44 -14.89
CA GLY A 69 -8.17 -2.34 -14.61
C GLY A 69 -8.93 -3.66 -14.55
N ARG A 70 -8.31 -4.78 -14.96
CA ARG A 70 -8.88 -6.13 -14.93
C ARG A 70 -8.37 -6.96 -13.74
N VAL A 71 -7.40 -6.44 -12.97
CA VAL A 71 -6.96 -7.09 -11.73
C VAL A 71 -8.12 -7.13 -10.74
N VAL A 72 -8.48 -8.33 -10.28
CA VAL A 72 -9.58 -8.54 -9.34
C VAL A 72 -9.02 -8.50 -7.91
N LEU A 73 -9.38 -7.45 -7.18
CA LEU A 73 -9.04 -7.28 -5.77
C LEU A 73 -10.26 -7.55 -4.89
N GLN A 74 -10.03 -8.25 -3.79
CA GLN A 74 -10.96 -8.34 -2.67
C GLN A 74 -10.54 -7.37 -1.57
N TYR A 75 -11.50 -6.98 -0.73
CA TYR A 75 -11.28 -6.04 0.35
C TYR A 75 -11.73 -6.65 1.68
N GLU A 76 -10.87 -6.57 2.67
CA GLU A 76 -11.21 -6.89 4.05
C GLU A 76 -12.05 -5.76 4.69
N GLU A 77 -12.61 -6.02 5.87
CA GLU A 77 -13.45 -5.06 6.62
C GLU A 77 -12.77 -3.70 6.80
N ARG A 78 -11.45 -3.68 6.96
CA ARG A 78 -10.64 -2.44 7.12
C ARG A 78 -10.17 -1.82 5.80
N GLY A 79 -10.64 -2.33 4.66
CA GLY A 79 -10.31 -1.82 3.33
C GLY A 79 -8.93 -2.23 2.81
N LYS A 80 -8.28 -3.23 3.44
CA LYS A 80 -7.02 -3.81 2.97
C LYS A 80 -7.27 -4.62 1.69
N PRO A 81 -6.63 -4.27 0.56
CA PRO A 81 -6.77 -5.03 -0.68
C PRO A 81 -5.98 -6.35 -0.60
N ARG A 82 -6.52 -7.40 -1.22
CA ARG A 82 -5.85 -8.70 -1.43
C ARG A 82 -6.29 -9.33 -2.75
N LEU A 83 -5.49 -10.27 -3.27
CA LEU A 83 -5.91 -11.14 -4.37
C LEU A 83 -6.84 -12.25 -3.83
N ARG A 84 -7.66 -12.83 -4.70
CA ARG A 84 -8.53 -13.96 -4.37
C ARG A 84 -7.71 -15.24 -4.23
N ASP A 85 -8.03 -16.05 -3.23
CA ASP A 85 -7.39 -17.35 -3.03
C ASP A 85 -7.80 -18.40 -4.09
N PRO A 86 -6.90 -19.35 -4.45
CA PRO A 86 -5.48 -19.35 -4.09
C PRO A 86 -4.73 -18.20 -4.79
N ALA A 87 -4.07 -17.35 -3.99
CA ALA A 87 -3.42 -16.15 -4.51
C ALA A 87 -2.07 -16.52 -5.14
N PRO A 88 -1.82 -16.16 -6.41
CA PRO A 88 -0.54 -16.41 -7.07
C PRO A 88 0.59 -15.50 -6.56
N LEU A 89 0.25 -14.47 -5.78
CA LEU A 89 1.15 -13.42 -5.32
C LEU A 89 0.61 -12.83 -4.02
N HIS A 90 1.49 -12.58 -3.05
CA HIS A 90 1.19 -11.82 -1.85
C HIS A 90 1.78 -10.42 -1.97
N PHE A 91 1.09 -9.44 -1.41
CA PHE A 91 1.56 -8.07 -1.44
C PHE A 91 1.14 -7.28 -0.20
N ASN A 92 1.86 -6.20 0.05
CA ASN A 92 1.51 -5.23 1.07
C ASN A 92 1.80 -3.81 0.59
N VAL A 93 1.02 -2.85 1.10
CA VAL A 93 1.16 -1.44 0.77
C VAL A 93 1.16 -0.66 2.07
N SER A 94 2.18 0.15 2.28
CA SER A 94 2.20 1.21 3.29
C SER A 94 2.44 2.54 2.61
N HIS A 95 1.90 3.61 3.18
CA HIS A 95 2.10 4.94 2.66
C HIS A 95 2.10 5.96 3.79
N VAL A 96 2.97 6.96 3.67
CA VAL A 96 2.97 8.13 4.55
C VAL A 96 2.95 9.36 3.66
N GLU A 97 1.87 10.13 3.79
CA GLU A 97 1.62 11.35 3.04
C GLU A 97 1.83 11.19 1.52
N GLU A 98 2.96 11.64 0.98
CA GLU A 98 3.27 11.71 -0.44
C GLU A 98 4.07 10.52 -0.94
N ARG A 99 4.39 9.55 -0.08
CA ARG A 99 5.21 8.40 -0.43
C ARG A 99 4.47 7.09 -0.15
N ALA A 100 4.67 6.12 -1.03
CA ALA A 100 4.20 4.76 -0.87
C ALA A 100 5.34 3.76 -0.99
N LEU A 101 5.18 2.65 -0.26
CA LEU A 101 6.02 1.47 -0.33
C LEU A 101 5.12 0.26 -0.63
N LEU A 102 5.44 -0.49 -1.68
CA LEU A 102 4.67 -1.66 -2.11
C LEU A 102 5.61 -2.87 -2.18
N ALA A 103 5.28 -3.93 -1.45
CA ALA A 103 6.05 -5.17 -1.43
C ALA A 103 5.28 -6.32 -2.08
N PHE A 104 5.97 -7.19 -2.81
CA PHE A 104 5.40 -8.33 -3.54
C PHE A 104 6.28 -9.58 -3.37
N THR A 105 5.68 -10.75 -3.12
CA THR A 105 6.38 -12.04 -3.02
C THR A 105 5.47 -13.24 -3.29
N THR A 106 6.03 -14.38 -3.67
CA THR A 106 5.34 -15.68 -3.73
C THR A 106 5.56 -16.55 -2.48
N LEU A 107 6.42 -16.13 -1.56
CA LEU A 107 6.83 -16.92 -0.39
C LEU A 107 5.73 -17.06 0.68
N GLY A 108 4.72 -16.20 0.64
CA GLY A 108 3.63 -16.16 1.60
C GLY A 108 3.25 -14.74 2.02
N PRO A 109 2.41 -14.58 3.05
CA PRO A 109 2.01 -13.27 3.55
C PRO A 109 3.19 -12.37 3.90
N ILE A 110 3.15 -11.12 3.46
CA ILE A 110 4.17 -10.10 3.69
C ILE A 110 3.57 -8.84 4.32
N GLY A 111 4.37 -8.13 5.12
CA GLY A 111 4.08 -6.80 5.63
C GLY A 111 5.20 -5.85 5.23
N VAL A 112 4.85 -4.61 4.89
CA VAL A 112 5.80 -3.53 4.66
C VAL A 112 5.28 -2.29 5.38
N ASP A 113 6.18 -1.51 5.97
CA ASP A 113 5.79 -0.30 6.68
C ASP A 113 6.69 0.87 6.32
N LEU A 114 6.09 2.07 6.27
CA LEU A 114 6.75 3.30 5.91
C LEU A 114 6.25 4.40 6.84
N GLU A 115 7.17 4.90 7.68
CA GLU A 115 6.86 5.90 8.69
C GLU A 115 7.67 7.18 8.49
N ARG A 116 7.06 8.33 8.79
CA ARG A 116 7.78 9.61 8.84
C ARG A 116 8.50 9.71 10.18
N LEU A 117 9.83 9.87 10.12
CA LEU A 117 10.61 10.23 11.30
C LEU A 117 10.13 11.58 11.85
N ARG A 118 9.72 11.58 13.11
CA ARG A 118 9.31 12.78 13.85
C ARG A 118 9.91 12.74 15.24
N THR A 119 10.35 13.89 15.75
CA THR A 119 10.75 14.00 17.15
C THR A 119 9.52 13.80 18.03
N LEU A 120 9.50 12.71 18.78
CA LEU A 120 8.40 12.42 19.70
C LEU A 120 8.70 13.07 21.04
N SER A 121 7.83 13.97 21.51
CA SER A 121 7.97 14.63 22.81
C SER A 121 7.59 13.73 24.01
N ASN A 122 7.21 12.47 23.78
CA ASN A 122 6.74 11.52 24.81
C ASN A 122 7.06 10.06 24.43
N VAL A 123 8.32 9.78 24.08
CA VAL A 123 8.79 8.44 23.66
C VAL A 123 8.44 7.37 24.70
N GLU A 124 8.66 7.63 25.99
CA GLU A 124 8.39 6.67 27.08
C GLU A 124 6.94 6.19 27.14
N ARG A 125 5.97 7.10 26.97
CA ARG A 125 4.54 6.75 27.05
C ARG A 125 4.09 5.92 25.85
N ILE A 126 4.69 6.15 24.68
CA ILE A 126 4.43 5.37 23.47
C ILE A 126 5.07 3.99 23.63
N ALA A 127 6.32 3.93 24.10
CA ALA A 127 7.04 2.67 24.30
C ALA A 127 6.29 1.74 25.26
N ARG A 128 5.80 2.25 26.39
CA ARG A 128 5.03 1.45 27.39
C ARG A 128 3.68 0.91 26.88
N ARG A 129 3.13 1.46 25.80
CA ARG A 129 1.86 0.98 25.19
C ARG A 129 2.09 0.08 23.98
N ALA A 130 3.20 0.28 23.27
CA ALA A 130 3.49 -0.41 22.02
C ALA A 130 4.34 -1.68 22.22
N PHE A 131 5.17 -1.70 23.25
CA PHE A 131 6.06 -2.83 23.56
C PHE A 131 5.57 -3.61 24.78
N ALA A 132 5.69 -4.94 24.72
CA ALA A 132 5.58 -5.78 25.91
C ALA A 132 6.73 -5.44 26.87
N THR A 133 6.56 -5.65 28.18
CA THR A 133 7.48 -5.16 29.22
C THR A 133 8.94 -5.59 29.06
N ASP A 134 9.21 -6.70 28.37
CA ASP A 134 10.55 -7.25 28.17
C ASP A 134 11.37 -6.50 27.10
N ASP A 135 10.72 -5.79 26.18
CA ASP A 135 11.37 -5.02 25.10
C ASP A 135 11.71 -3.57 25.52
N LEU A 136 11.34 -3.14 26.74
CA LEU A 136 11.55 -1.75 27.19
C LEU A 136 13.01 -1.43 27.55
N GLN A 137 13.83 -2.42 27.89
CA GLN A 137 15.22 -2.18 28.35
C GLN A 137 16.20 -1.80 27.23
N SER A 138 15.87 -2.06 25.96
CA SER A 138 16.74 -1.76 24.82
C SER A 138 16.45 -0.42 24.12
N TRP A 139 15.40 0.30 24.53
CA TRP A 139 14.91 1.52 23.87
C TRP A 139 15.04 2.81 24.71
N LEU A 140 15.47 2.69 25.98
CA LEU A 140 15.82 3.81 26.87
C LEU A 140 17.34 4.02 26.86
#